data_AF-Q9GK20-F1
#
_entry.id   AF-Q9GK20-F1
#
_cell.length_a   1.000
_cell.length_b   1.000
_cell.length_c   1.000
_cell.angle_alpha   90.00
_cell.angle_beta   90.00
_cell.angle_gamma   90.00
#
_symmetry.space_group_name_H-M   'P 1'
#
loop_
_entity.id
_entity.type
_entity.pdbx_description
1 polymer ?
#
loop_
_entity_poly.entity_id
_entity_poly.type
_entity_poly.pdbx_seq_one_letter_code
_entity_poly.pdbx_strand_id
1 'polypeptide(L)'
;VQSNAVPLFLRLLHSPHQNVCEQAVWALGNIIGDGPQCRDYVISLGVVKPLLSFINPSIPITFLRNVTWVIVNLCRNKDPPPPMETVQEILPALCVLIYHTDINILVDTVWALSYLTDGGNEQIQMVIDSGVVPFLVPLLSHQEVKVQTAALRAVGNIVTGTDEQTQVVLNCDVLSHFPNLLSHPKEKINKEAVWFLSNIT
;
A
#
# COMPACT_ATOMS: atom_id res chain seq x y z
N VAL A 1 10.21 -12.15 -18.12
CA VAL A 1 8.95 -12.41 -18.88
C VAL A 1 9.17 -13.28 -20.11
N GLN A 2 10.16 -13.00 -20.96
CA GLN A 2 10.36 -13.68 -22.26
C GLN A 2 10.54 -15.21 -22.20
N SER A 3 11.06 -15.77 -21.10
CA SER A 3 11.23 -17.22 -20.93
C SER A 3 9.97 -17.97 -20.46
N ASN A 4 8.80 -17.33 -20.44
CA ASN A 4 7.52 -17.92 -20.00
C ASN A 4 7.53 -18.49 -18.56
N ALA A 5 8.30 -17.89 -17.65
CA ALA A 5 8.44 -18.36 -16.27
C ALA A 5 7.25 -17.97 -15.36
N VAL A 6 6.50 -16.90 -15.68
CA VAL A 6 5.42 -16.39 -14.81
C VAL A 6 4.31 -17.41 -14.58
N PRO A 7 3.75 -18.09 -15.62
CA PRO A 7 2.75 -19.13 -15.39
C PRO A 7 3.27 -20.30 -14.53
N LEU A 8 4.56 -20.61 -14.60
CA LEU A 8 5.16 -21.66 -13.76
C LEU A 8 5.23 -21.20 -12.29
N PHE A 9 5.64 -19.95 -12.02
CA PHE A 9 5.62 -19.42 -10.66
C PHE A 9 4.20 -19.37 -10.08
N LEU A 10 3.18 -19.04 -10.87
CA LEU A 10 1.78 -19.07 -10.42
C LEU A 10 1.32 -20.48 -10.02
N ARG A 11 1.76 -21.52 -10.76
CA ARG A 11 1.52 -22.91 -10.35
C ARG A 11 2.22 -23.25 -9.03
N LEU A 12 3.43 -22.73 -8.82
CA LEU A 12 4.20 -22.96 -7.60
C LEU A 12 3.60 -22.30 -6.35
N LEU A 13 2.69 -21.33 -6.49
CA LEU A 13 1.92 -20.78 -5.36
C LEU A 13 1.01 -21.83 -4.69
N HIS A 14 0.71 -22.93 -5.39
CA HIS A 14 -0.11 -24.03 -4.87
C HIS A 14 0.74 -25.23 -4.43
N SER A 15 2.07 -25.06 -4.31
CA SER A 15 2.97 -26.12 -3.85
C SER A 15 2.65 -26.51 -2.40
N PRO A 16 2.68 -27.81 -2.04
CA PRO A 16 2.57 -28.21 -0.64
C PRO A 16 3.81 -27.82 0.19
N HIS A 17 4.90 -27.43 -0.48
CA HIS A 17 6.14 -27.03 0.15
C HIS A 17 6.19 -25.50 0.31
N GLN A 18 6.15 -25.04 1.56
CA GLN A 18 6.12 -23.61 1.89
C GLN A 18 7.32 -22.85 1.34
N ASN A 19 8.53 -23.39 1.44
CA ASN A 19 9.75 -22.77 0.90
C ASN A 19 9.66 -22.53 -0.63
N VAL A 20 8.99 -23.41 -1.37
CA VAL A 20 8.75 -23.25 -2.81
C VAL A 20 7.73 -22.15 -3.07
N CYS A 21 6.65 -22.09 -2.30
CA CYS A 21 5.64 -21.02 -2.39
C CYS A 21 6.28 -19.65 -2.10
N GLU A 22 7.05 -19.54 -1.01
CA GLU A 22 7.75 -18.32 -0.62
C GLU A 22 8.68 -17.82 -1.72
N GLN A 23 9.47 -18.72 -2.31
CA GLN A 23 10.40 -18.37 -3.37
C GLN A 23 9.68 -17.96 -4.66
N ALA A 24 8.52 -18.56 -4.94
CA ALA A 24 7.67 -18.17 -6.07
C ALA A 24 7.06 -16.78 -5.85
N VAL A 25 6.57 -16.47 -4.65
CA VAL A 25 6.08 -15.12 -4.28
C VAL A 25 7.20 -14.10 -4.42
N TRP A 26 8.40 -14.40 -3.92
CA TRP A 26 9.57 -13.52 -4.05
C TRP A 26 9.93 -13.26 -5.52
N ALA A 27 9.97 -14.31 -6.35
CA ALA A 27 10.28 -14.17 -7.77
C ALA A 27 9.21 -13.34 -8.51
N LEU A 28 7.92 -13.60 -8.24
CA LEU A 28 6.82 -12.82 -8.80
C LEU A 28 6.89 -11.35 -8.37
N GLY A 29 7.20 -11.08 -7.10
CA GLY A 29 7.36 -9.73 -6.60
C GLY A 29 8.44 -8.94 -7.32
N ASN A 30 9.58 -9.55 -7.63
CA ASN A 30 10.63 -8.91 -8.43
C ASN A 30 10.16 -8.60 -9.85
N ILE A 31 9.43 -9.54 -10.49
CA ILE A 31 8.89 -9.34 -11.84
C ILE A 31 7.84 -8.23 -11.86
N ILE A 32 6.92 -8.22 -10.89
CA ILE A 32 5.90 -7.17 -10.74
C ILE A 32 6.57 -5.81 -10.50
N GLY A 33 7.62 -5.76 -9.67
CA GLY A 33 8.34 -4.53 -9.34
C GLY A 33 9.19 -3.95 -10.49
N ASP A 34 9.42 -4.71 -11.56
CA ASP A 34 10.24 -4.29 -12.70
C ASP A 34 9.60 -3.15 -13.51
N GLY A 35 8.27 -3.09 -13.55
CA GLY A 35 7.55 -2.02 -14.24
C GLY A 35 6.07 -2.31 -14.45
N PRO A 36 5.29 -1.30 -14.87
CA PRO A 36 3.84 -1.40 -14.97
C PRO A 36 3.40 -2.45 -16.00
N GLN A 37 4.12 -2.64 -17.11
CA GLN A 37 3.81 -3.68 -18.10
C GLN A 37 4.00 -5.10 -17.54
N CYS A 38 5.07 -5.31 -16.76
CA CYS A 38 5.32 -6.59 -16.11
C CYS A 38 4.28 -6.85 -15.01
N ARG A 39 3.94 -5.82 -14.23
CA ARG A 39 2.86 -5.86 -13.23
C ARG A 39 1.52 -6.25 -13.86
N ASP A 40 1.09 -5.57 -14.91
CA ASP A 40 -0.19 -5.83 -15.57
C ASP A 40 -0.23 -7.21 -16.24
N TYR A 41 0.89 -7.67 -16.81
CA TYR A 41 1.00 -9.02 -17.34
C TYR A 41 0.78 -10.08 -16.24
N VAL A 42 1.44 -9.94 -15.09
CA VAL A 42 1.31 -10.89 -13.97
C VAL A 42 -0.11 -10.84 -13.37
N ILE A 43 -0.73 -9.65 -13.31
CA ILE A 43 -2.13 -9.48 -12.92
C ILE A 43 -3.06 -10.21 -13.89
N SER A 44 -2.87 -10.05 -15.20
CA SER A 44 -3.72 -10.69 -16.23
C SER A 44 -3.71 -12.22 -16.16
N LEU A 45 -2.67 -12.81 -15.56
CA LEU A 45 -2.55 -14.25 -15.34
C LEU A 45 -3.18 -14.73 -14.01
N GLY A 46 -3.75 -13.81 -13.21
CA GLY A 46 -4.53 -14.14 -12.02
C GLY A 46 -3.71 -14.28 -10.73
N VAL A 47 -2.64 -13.49 -10.55
CA VAL A 47 -1.79 -13.56 -9.33
C VAL A 47 -2.50 -13.10 -8.05
N VAL A 48 -3.47 -12.19 -8.16
CA VAL A 48 -4.00 -11.43 -7.01
C VAL A 48 -4.69 -12.34 -6.01
N LYS A 49 -5.68 -13.14 -6.44
CA LYS A 49 -6.43 -14.04 -5.54
C LYS A 49 -5.54 -15.07 -4.83
N PRO A 50 -4.64 -15.81 -5.51
CA PRO A 50 -3.68 -16.69 -4.84
C PRO A 50 -2.81 -15.95 -3.83
N LEU A 51 -2.30 -14.76 -4.17
CA LEU A 51 -1.45 -13.97 -3.27
C LEU A 51 -2.21 -13.55 -2.00
N LEU A 52 -3.44 -13.05 -2.14
CA LEU A 52 -4.26 -12.62 -1.00
C LEU A 52 -4.69 -13.78 -0.09
N SER A 53 -4.81 -15.00 -0.64
CA SER A 53 -5.16 -16.19 0.16
C SER A 53 -4.13 -16.55 1.23
N PHE A 54 -2.89 -16.06 1.11
CA PHE A 54 -1.85 -16.24 2.11
C PHE A 54 -2.04 -15.37 3.36
N ILE A 55 -2.88 -14.33 3.30
CA ILE A 55 -3.15 -13.46 4.45
C ILE A 55 -4.09 -14.17 5.43
N ASN A 56 -3.50 -14.85 6.42
CA ASN A 56 -4.24 -15.54 7.47
C ASN A 56 -3.44 -15.56 8.78
N PRO A 57 -4.05 -15.78 9.96
CA PRO A 57 -3.35 -15.71 11.25
C PRO A 57 -2.22 -16.74 11.46
N SER A 58 -2.18 -17.81 10.66
CA SER A 58 -1.19 -18.89 10.79
C SER A 58 0.03 -18.72 9.89
N ILE A 59 0.04 -17.72 9.01
CA ILE A 59 1.18 -17.47 8.12
C ILE A 59 2.44 -17.09 8.91
N PRO A 60 3.61 -17.64 8.55
CA PRO A 60 4.86 -17.18 9.14
C PRO A 60 5.15 -15.72 8.80
N ILE A 61 5.59 -14.97 9.81
CA ILE A 61 5.75 -13.51 9.71
C ILE A 61 6.67 -13.07 8.56
N THR A 62 7.73 -13.84 8.30
CA THR A 62 8.66 -13.59 7.20
C THR A 62 7.99 -13.76 5.83
N PHE A 63 7.09 -14.73 5.70
CA PHE A 63 6.33 -14.91 4.48
C PHE A 63 5.31 -13.79 4.29
N LEU A 64 4.60 -13.40 5.36
CA LEU A 64 3.65 -12.29 5.28
C LEU A 64 4.30 -10.96 4.89
N ARG A 65 5.54 -10.70 5.37
CA ARG A 65 6.34 -9.56 4.89
C ARG A 65 6.57 -9.62 3.38
N ASN A 66 6.94 -10.80 2.85
CA ASN A 66 7.12 -10.96 1.39
C ASN A 66 5.79 -10.75 0.64
N VAL A 67 4.68 -11.29 1.13
CA VAL A 67 3.35 -11.10 0.53
C VAL A 67 2.98 -9.62 0.51
N THR A 68 3.15 -8.92 1.62
CA THR A 68 2.86 -7.48 1.74
C THR A 68 3.75 -6.66 0.80
N TRP A 69 5.04 -7.00 0.71
CA TRP A 69 5.96 -6.39 -0.25
C TRP A 69 5.53 -6.58 -1.71
N VAL A 70 5.01 -7.76 -2.08
CA VAL A 70 4.44 -7.96 -3.43
C VAL A 70 3.19 -7.11 -3.63
N ILE A 71 2.32 -6.97 -2.64
CA ILE A 71 1.15 -6.08 -2.69
C ILE A 71 1.59 -4.63 -2.94
N VAL A 72 2.65 -4.15 -2.29
CA VAL A 72 3.23 -2.83 -2.56
C VAL A 72 3.62 -2.68 -4.03
N ASN A 73 4.30 -3.67 -4.60
CA ASN A 73 4.71 -3.64 -6.01
C ASN A 73 3.50 -3.67 -6.97
N LEU A 74 2.40 -4.35 -6.60
CA LEU A 74 1.16 -4.31 -7.37
C LEU A 74 0.54 -2.91 -7.39
N CYS A 75 0.61 -2.17 -6.28
CA CYS A 75 0.08 -0.81 -6.14
C CYS A 75 0.97 0.28 -6.76
N ARG A 76 2.26 0.01 -6.95
CA ARG A 76 3.26 0.99 -7.42
C ARG A 76 3.09 1.35 -8.89
N ASN A 77 3.66 2.46 -9.37
CA ASN A 77 3.62 2.94 -10.76
C ASN A 77 2.23 3.44 -11.18
N LYS A 78 2.18 4.74 -11.50
CA LYS A 78 0.95 5.45 -11.91
C LYS A 78 0.78 5.62 -13.41
N ASP A 79 1.72 5.12 -14.22
CA ASP A 79 1.67 5.24 -15.68
C ASP A 79 2.02 3.90 -16.37
N PRO A 80 1.01 3.08 -16.73
CA PRO A 80 -0.38 3.15 -16.27
C PRO A 80 -0.52 2.81 -14.77
N PRO A 81 -1.58 3.27 -14.09
CA PRO A 81 -1.92 2.81 -12.74
C PRO A 81 -2.37 1.35 -12.76
N PRO A 82 -2.39 0.64 -11.61
CA PRO A 82 -2.95 -0.71 -11.56
C PRO A 82 -4.44 -0.72 -11.98
N PRO A 83 -4.93 -1.83 -12.57
CA PRO A 83 -6.34 -1.97 -12.94
C PRO A 83 -7.28 -1.77 -11.74
N MET A 84 -8.42 -1.10 -11.94
CA MET A 84 -9.39 -0.81 -10.87
C MET A 84 -9.87 -2.07 -10.14
N GLU A 85 -10.15 -3.16 -10.88
CA GLU A 85 -10.56 -4.44 -10.29
C GLU A 85 -9.49 -4.98 -9.33
N THR A 86 -8.20 -4.83 -9.69
CA THR A 86 -7.09 -5.22 -8.80
C THR A 86 -7.06 -4.36 -7.53
N VAL A 87 -7.31 -3.05 -7.64
CA VAL A 87 -7.38 -2.16 -6.47
C VAL A 87 -8.54 -2.57 -5.56
N GLN A 88 -9.71 -2.89 -6.11
CA GLN A 88 -10.87 -3.37 -5.37
C GLN A 88 -10.60 -4.70 -4.64
N GLU A 89 -9.85 -5.62 -5.25
CA GLU A 89 -9.44 -6.87 -4.61
C GLU A 89 -8.41 -6.66 -3.48
N ILE A 90 -7.48 -5.72 -3.64
CA ILE A 90 -6.38 -5.48 -2.69
C ILE A 90 -6.82 -4.68 -1.46
N LEU A 91 -7.71 -3.70 -1.61
CA LEU A 91 -8.08 -2.79 -0.52
C LEU A 91 -8.57 -3.51 0.75
N PRO A 92 -9.46 -4.51 0.69
CA PRO A 92 -9.87 -5.27 1.88
C PRO A 92 -8.68 -5.90 2.64
N ALA A 93 -7.67 -6.38 1.91
CA ALA A 93 -6.47 -6.93 2.51
C ALA A 93 -5.63 -5.85 3.21
N LEU A 94 -5.47 -4.67 2.61
CA LEU A 94 -4.78 -3.54 3.24
C LEU A 94 -5.52 -3.07 4.51
N CYS A 95 -6.86 -3.07 4.50
CA CYS A 95 -7.66 -2.76 5.69
C CYS A 95 -7.45 -3.76 6.84
N VAL A 96 -7.10 -5.02 6.55
CA VAL A 96 -6.72 -5.99 7.58
C VAL A 96 -5.29 -5.75 8.05
N LEU A 97 -4.35 -5.54 7.11
CA LEU A 97 -2.92 -5.42 7.41
C LEU A 97 -2.55 -4.12 8.14
N ILE A 98 -3.37 -3.06 8.06
CA ILE A 98 -3.09 -1.80 8.75
C ILE A 98 -3.11 -1.93 10.29
N TYR A 99 -3.73 -2.99 10.82
CA TYR A 99 -3.73 -3.29 12.25
C TYR A 99 -2.57 -4.18 12.69
N HIS A 100 -1.71 -4.59 11.76
CA HIS A 100 -0.63 -5.53 12.05
C HIS A 100 0.45 -4.85 12.91
N THR A 101 0.93 -5.54 13.95
CA THR A 101 1.90 -4.99 14.91
C THR A 101 3.35 -5.03 14.42
N ASP A 102 3.65 -5.88 13.42
CA ASP A 102 4.96 -5.89 12.76
C ASP A 102 5.19 -4.62 11.94
N ILE A 103 6.24 -3.89 12.29
CA ILE A 103 6.56 -2.59 11.69
C ILE A 103 6.83 -2.69 10.19
N ASN A 104 7.44 -3.77 9.70
CA ASN A 104 7.74 -3.87 8.25
C ASN A 104 6.44 -4.06 7.45
N ILE A 105 5.53 -4.91 7.94
CA ILE A 105 4.20 -5.08 7.33
C ILE A 105 3.42 -3.76 7.37
N LEU A 106 3.42 -3.06 8.50
CA LEU A 106 2.70 -1.79 8.62
C LEU A 106 3.27 -0.73 7.67
N VAL A 107 4.60 -0.58 7.60
CA VAL A 107 5.25 0.34 6.66
C VAL A 107 4.87 0.02 5.22
N ASP A 108 4.98 -1.23 4.81
CA ASP A 108 4.64 -1.65 3.44
C ASP A 108 3.15 -1.44 3.14
N THR A 109 2.26 -1.78 4.08
CA THR A 109 0.82 -1.56 3.94
C THR A 109 0.51 -0.08 3.69
N VAL A 110 1.12 0.82 4.46
CA VAL A 110 0.90 2.26 4.31
C VAL A 110 1.54 2.80 3.03
N TRP A 111 2.69 2.27 2.59
CA TRP A 111 3.24 2.60 1.27
C TRP A 111 2.32 2.16 0.13
N ALA A 112 1.70 0.98 0.20
CA ALA A 112 0.72 0.55 -0.78
C ALA A 112 -0.44 1.55 -0.88
N LEU A 113 -1.02 1.96 0.26
CA LEU A 113 -2.04 3.00 0.31
C LEU A 113 -1.56 4.34 -0.27
N SER A 114 -0.30 4.73 -0.02
CA SER A 114 0.28 5.94 -0.59
C SER A 114 0.40 5.89 -2.11
N TYR A 115 0.66 4.72 -2.70
CA TYR A 115 0.72 4.58 -4.15
C TYR A 115 -0.67 4.60 -4.78
N LEU A 116 -1.65 3.96 -4.14
CA LEU A 116 -3.04 4.02 -4.59
C LEU A 116 -3.59 5.46 -4.57
N THR A 117 -3.27 6.22 -3.53
CA THR A 117 -3.72 7.62 -3.41
C THR A 117 -2.99 8.60 -4.36
N ASP A 118 -1.86 8.21 -4.96
CA ASP A 118 -1.17 9.00 -6.01
C ASP A 118 -1.73 8.71 -7.43
N GLY A 119 -2.80 7.91 -7.54
CA GLY A 119 -3.41 7.46 -8.81
C GLY A 119 -4.44 8.41 -9.43
N GLY A 120 -4.89 9.44 -8.69
CA GLY A 120 -5.94 10.37 -9.09
C GLY A 120 -7.22 10.23 -8.26
N ASN A 121 -8.20 11.11 -8.50
CA ASN A 121 -9.40 11.25 -7.65
C ASN A 121 -10.24 9.97 -7.57
N GLU A 122 -10.28 9.14 -8.61
CA GLU A 122 -11.01 7.87 -8.60
C GLU A 122 -10.39 6.86 -7.65
N GLN A 123 -9.06 6.71 -7.66
CA GLN A 123 -8.34 5.83 -6.73
C GLN A 123 -8.36 6.39 -5.30
N ILE A 124 -8.28 7.70 -5.14
CA ILE A 124 -8.49 8.35 -3.83
C ILE A 124 -9.88 7.99 -3.30
N GLN A 125 -10.93 8.05 -4.13
CA GLN A 125 -12.27 7.68 -3.71
C GLN A 125 -12.36 6.21 -3.31
N MET A 126 -11.74 5.28 -4.06
CA MET A 126 -11.71 3.86 -3.68
C MET A 126 -11.04 3.65 -2.31
N VAL A 127 -9.95 4.37 -2.02
CA VAL A 127 -9.26 4.30 -0.72
C VAL A 127 -10.17 4.85 0.38
N ILE A 128 -10.87 5.96 0.16
CA ILE A 128 -11.84 6.51 1.10
C ILE A 128 -12.98 5.52 1.37
N ASP A 129 -13.59 4.99 0.31
CA ASP A 129 -14.72 4.07 0.36
C ASP A 129 -14.37 2.73 1.04
N SER A 130 -13.10 2.34 1.03
CA SER A 130 -12.61 1.18 1.78
C SER A 130 -12.71 1.34 3.31
N GLY A 131 -12.92 2.57 3.80
CA GLY A 131 -13.01 2.89 5.22
C GLY A 131 -11.67 2.89 5.95
N VAL A 132 -10.53 2.89 5.24
CA VAL A 132 -9.19 2.81 5.85
C VAL A 132 -8.71 4.12 6.47
N VAL A 133 -9.25 5.27 6.04
CA VAL A 133 -8.76 6.61 6.43
C VAL A 133 -8.73 6.85 7.95
N PRO A 134 -9.77 6.49 8.73
CA PRO A 134 -9.74 6.63 10.19
C PRO A 134 -8.63 5.83 10.89
N PHE A 135 -8.10 4.78 10.25
CA PHE A 135 -7.00 3.97 10.78
C PHE A 135 -5.65 4.44 10.28
N LEU A 136 -5.61 5.11 9.12
CA LEU A 136 -4.42 5.71 8.54
C LEU A 136 -4.00 6.99 9.27
N VAL A 137 -4.95 7.87 9.62
CA VAL A 137 -4.66 9.19 10.21
C VAL A 137 -3.88 9.10 11.54
N PRO A 138 -4.24 8.22 12.50
CA PRO A 138 -3.50 8.10 13.76
C PRO A 138 -2.02 7.69 13.58
N LEU A 139 -1.66 7.06 12.46
CA LEU A 139 -0.29 6.65 12.15
C LEU A 139 0.67 7.84 11.95
N LEU A 140 0.15 9.06 11.77
CA LEU A 140 0.94 10.29 11.77
C LEU A 140 1.70 10.52 13.09
N SER A 141 1.17 10.00 14.20
CA SER A 141 1.81 10.07 15.54
C SER A 141 2.50 8.77 15.95
N HIS A 142 2.72 7.84 15.01
CA HIS A 142 3.38 6.58 15.31
C HIS A 142 4.85 6.78 15.73
N GLN A 143 5.38 5.96 16.64
CA GLN A 143 6.76 6.11 17.14
C GLN A 143 7.83 5.85 16.06
N GLU A 144 7.52 4.93 15.14
CA GLU A 144 8.40 4.63 14.00
C GLU A 144 8.26 5.66 12.88
N VAL A 145 9.33 6.44 12.67
CA VAL A 145 9.41 7.49 11.64
C VAL A 145 9.09 6.98 10.23
N LYS A 146 9.43 5.71 9.92
CA LYS A 146 9.10 5.11 8.61
C LYS A 146 7.59 5.02 8.40
N VAL A 147 6.84 4.65 9.44
CA VAL A 147 5.37 4.60 9.42
C VAL A 147 4.81 6.02 9.28
N GLN A 148 5.30 6.97 10.08
CA GLN A 148 4.85 8.37 10.00
C GLN A 148 5.07 8.97 8.60
N THR A 149 6.24 8.73 8.00
CA THR A 149 6.56 9.25 6.66
C THR A 149 5.63 8.68 5.60
N ALA A 150 5.37 7.37 5.63
CA ALA A 150 4.45 6.73 4.69
C ALA A 150 3.01 7.22 4.90
N ALA A 151 2.58 7.36 6.17
CA ALA A 151 1.24 7.82 6.51
C ALA A 151 1.03 9.26 6.06
N LEU A 152 1.99 10.15 6.32
CA LEU A 152 1.98 11.55 5.89
C LEU A 152 1.88 11.67 4.37
N ARG A 153 2.61 10.81 3.64
CA ARG A 153 2.51 10.77 2.19
C ARG A 153 1.11 10.33 1.72
N ALA A 154 0.57 9.27 2.30
CA ALA A 154 -0.74 8.74 1.93
C ALA A 154 -1.87 9.74 2.21
N VAL A 155 -1.92 10.34 3.41
CA VAL A 155 -2.95 11.35 3.71
C VAL A 155 -2.74 12.64 2.92
N GLY A 156 -1.48 13.02 2.66
CA GLY A 156 -1.15 14.16 1.82
C GLY A 156 -1.62 14.01 0.38
N ASN A 157 -1.51 12.80 -0.17
CA ASN A 157 -2.06 12.51 -1.49
C ASN A 157 -3.60 12.61 -1.49
N ILE A 158 -4.28 12.12 -0.45
CA ILE A 158 -5.76 12.19 -0.37
C ILE A 158 -6.24 13.65 -0.42
N VAL A 159 -5.58 14.57 0.30
CA VAL A 159 -5.97 15.98 0.32
C VAL A 159 -5.61 16.75 -0.96
N THR A 160 -4.99 16.11 -1.96
CA THR A 160 -4.86 16.68 -3.32
C THR A 160 -6.11 16.45 -4.17
N GLY A 161 -7.06 15.67 -3.66
CA GLY A 161 -8.35 15.38 -4.28
C GLY A 161 -9.34 16.54 -4.21
N THR A 162 -10.64 16.23 -4.23
CA THR A 162 -11.70 17.25 -4.11
C THR A 162 -11.89 17.73 -2.67
N ASP A 163 -12.61 18.83 -2.49
CA ASP A 163 -12.96 19.38 -1.17
C ASP A 163 -13.67 18.32 -0.29
N GLU A 164 -14.55 17.50 -0.87
CA GLU A 164 -15.22 16.42 -0.14
C GLU A 164 -14.24 15.34 0.31
N GLN A 165 -13.26 14.97 -0.54
CA GLN A 165 -12.23 13.99 -0.23
C GLN A 165 -11.30 14.50 0.87
N THR A 166 -10.90 15.77 0.79
CA THR A 166 -10.14 16.47 1.83
C THR A 166 -10.91 16.51 3.15
N GLN A 167 -12.21 16.79 3.10
CA GLN A 167 -13.05 16.86 4.30
C GLN A 167 -13.12 15.52 5.04
N VAL A 168 -13.05 14.37 4.35
CA VAL A 168 -12.98 13.05 5.01
C VAL A 168 -11.74 12.94 5.91
N VAL A 169 -10.59 13.44 5.46
CA VAL A 169 -9.35 13.44 6.26
C VAL A 169 -9.46 14.41 7.43
N LEU A 170 -10.02 15.61 7.21
CA LEU A 170 -10.26 16.60 8.27
C LEU A 170 -11.20 16.08 9.36
N ASN A 171 -12.23 15.33 8.99
CA ASN A 171 -13.17 14.71 9.92
C ASN A 171 -12.53 13.64 10.82
N CYS A 172 -11.31 13.18 10.50
CA CYS A 172 -10.53 12.25 11.31
C CYS A 172 -9.58 12.96 12.30
N ASP A 173 -9.79 14.26 12.56
CA ASP A 173 -8.95 15.09 13.44
C ASP A 173 -7.47 15.13 13.02
N VAL A 174 -7.20 15.07 11.72
CA VAL A 174 -5.84 14.98 11.17
C VAL A 174 -4.92 16.13 11.65
N LEU A 175 -5.48 17.33 11.86
CA LEU A 175 -4.73 18.53 12.22
C LEU A 175 -4.16 18.49 13.63
N SER A 176 -4.73 17.69 14.55
CA SER A 176 -4.19 17.56 15.90
C SER A 176 -2.81 16.90 15.95
N HIS A 177 -2.42 16.18 14.89
CA HIS A 177 -1.10 15.57 14.74
C HIS A 177 -0.02 16.53 14.23
N PHE A 178 -0.39 17.66 13.62
CA PHE A 178 0.53 18.54 12.88
C PHE A 178 1.50 19.35 13.74
N PRO A 179 1.21 19.76 14.99
CA PRO A 179 2.20 20.44 15.81
C PRO A 179 3.50 19.64 15.94
N ASN A 180 3.39 18.32 16.18
CA ASN A 180 4.56 17.44 16.30
C ASN A 180 5.27 17.20 14.97
N LEU A 181 4.52 17.15 13.86
CA LEU A 181 5.09 16.97 12.52
C LEU A 181 5.82 18.24 12.03
N LEU A 182 5.33 19.43 12.36
CA LEU A 182 5.95 20.70 11.98
C LEU A 182 7.20 21.02 12.81
N SER A 183 7.25 20.56 14.06
CA SER A 183 8.43 20.69 14.93
C SER A 183 9.36 19.47 14.87
N HIS A 184 9.22 18.60 13.87
CA HIS A 184 9.97 17.35 13.81
C HIS A 184 11.46 17.62 13.51
N PRO A 185 12.41 16.89 14.12
CA PRO A 185 13.85 17.10 13.89
C PRO A 185 14.31 16.77 12.46
N LYS A 186 13.50 16.01 11.69
CA LYS A 186 13.78 15.70 10.28
C LYS A 186 13.09 16.69 9.37
N GLU A 187 13.88 17.50 8.67
CA GLU A 187 13.41 18.49 7.69
C GLU A 187 12.47 17.91 6.64
N LYS A 188 12.70 16.67 6.19
CA LYS A 188 11.81 16.00 5.22
C LYS A 188 10.38 15.85 5.73
N ILE A 189 10.18 15.58 7.03
CA ILE A 189 8.83 15.49 7.61
C ILE A 189 8.20 16.88 7.69
N ASN A 190 8.95 17.89 8.13
CA ASN A 190 8.46 19.27 8.16
C ASN A 190 8.01 19.73 6.77
N LYS A 191 8.81 19.43 5.72
CA LYS A 191 8.47 19.74 4.34
C LYS A 191 7.17 19.06 3.88
N GLU A 192 7.03 17.76 4.12
CA GLU A 192 5.81 17.03 3.72
C GLU A 192 4.59 17.50 4.54
N ALA A 193 4.77 17.88 5.80
CA ALA A 193 3.69 18.43 6.61
C ALA A 193 3.24 19.81 6.11
N VAL A 194 4.18 20.69 5.73
CA VAL A 194 3.84 21.96 5.10
C VAL A 194 3.18 21.75 3.73
N TRP A 195 3.66 20.78 2.94
CA TRP A 195 3.01 20.41 1.68
C TRP A 195 1.57 19.96 1.88
N PHE A 196 1.31 19.08 2.86
CA PHE A 196 -0.06 18.70 3.23
C PHE A 196 -0.91 19.94 3.55
N LEU A 197 -0.40 20.83 4.41
CA LEU A 197 -1.15 22.02 4.84
C LEU A 197 -1.44 22.97 3.66
N SER A 198 -0.57 23.02 2.64
CA SER A 198 -0.81 23.85 1.45
C SER A 198 -1.93 23.35 0.55
N ASN A 199 -2.39 22.10 0.72
CA ASN A 199 -3.49 21.52 -0.05
C ASN A 199 -4.85 21.63 0.68
N ILE A 200 -4.88 22.07 1.93
CA ILE A 200 -6.14 22.21 2.72
C ILE A 200 -6.55 23.68 2.94
N THR A 201 -5.73 24.63 2.49
CA THR A 201 -5.95 26.09 2.58
C THR A 201 -6.47 26.65 1.27
#